data_AF-A0A7C9A478-F1
#
_entry.id   AF-A0A7C9A478-F1
#
_cell.length_a   1.000
_cell.length_b   1.000
_cell.length_c   1.000
_cell.angle_alpha   90.00
_cell.angle_beta   90.00
_cell.angle_gamma   90.00
#
_symmetry.space_group_name_H-M   'P 1'
#
loop_
_entity.id
_entity.type
_entity.pdbx_description
1 polymer ?
#
loop_
_entity_poly.entity_id
_entity_poly.type
_entity_poly.pdbx_seq_one_letter_code
_entity_poly.pdbx_strand_id
1 'polypeptide(L)'
;RKYMPEASTNSVGADTIDEWGRVVPDPSRWPSAADGNGFTKVAESVHQMGLKFGIHVMKGLSLQAYNANTIILDSTKGVAYEEGGRVWTAKDIGVEDNVCKWMNQGFMAVNTSLGAGRAFLRSLYAQYAQWGVDFVKNDCVFGDDFDMGEISYVSELLGEFERPIIYSLSPGANANLELAKKINGLVNMYRVTADDWDQWEHVKAHFDVSRDFAAANMIGATGLNGRSWPDLDMLPLGWLSNADSNEGPHRQCNLTIDEQKTQMTLWSMAKSPIMFGGDMRRLDSMTYGLITNPVLLEINSFSSNNHECSCLLSVDHRPPVALIK
;
A
#
# COMPACT_ATOMS: atom_id res chain seq x y z
N ARG A 1 -4.81 14.57 -12.71
CA ARG A 1 -5.93 13.59 -12.80
C ARG A 1 -6.98 14.19 -13.73
N LYS A 2 -7.71 13.37 -14.49
CA LYS A 2 -8.95 13.82 -15.15
C LYS A 2 -10.06 13.77 -14.12
N TYR A 3 -10.84 14.83 -13.96
CA TYR A 3 -11.93 14.89 -13.00
C TYR A 3 -13.05 13.93 -13.35
N MET A 4 -13.61 13.33 -12.31
CA MET A 4 -14.79 12.47 -12.38
C MET A 4 -15.85 13.02 -11.44
N PRO A 5 -16.95 13.56 -11.98
CA PRO A 5 -18.00 14.19 -11.18
C PRO A 5 -18.62 13.27 -10.12
N GLU A 6 -18.60 11.96 -10.34
CA GLU A 6 -19.24 10.96 -9.47
C GLU A 6 -18.25 10.30 -8.48
N ALA A 7 -16.97 10.68 -8.50
CA ALA A 7 -15.97 10.12 -7.60
C ALA A 7 -16.12 10.69 -6.18
N SER A 8 -16.42 9.82 -5.21
CA SER A 8 -16.54 10.10 -3.78
C SER A 8 -15.56 9.23 -2.99
N THR A 9 -15.09 9.73 -1.84
CA THR A 9 -14.28 8.96 -0.87
C THR A 9 -15.06 7.78 -0.28
N ASN A 10 -16.40 7.87 -0.26
CA ASN A 10 -17.30 6.77 0.11
C ASN A 10 -18.08 6.28 -1.13
N SER A 11 -17.33 5.77 -2.13
CA SER A 11 -17.86 5.35 -3.43
C SER A 11 -18.94 4.26 -3.27
N VAL A 12 -20.14 4.51 -3.80
CA VAL A 12 -21.27 3.55 -3.87
C VAL A 12 -21.35 2.84 -5.22
N GLY A 13 -20.49 3.16 -6.21
CA GLY A 13 -20.71 2.58 -7.55
C GLY A 13 -19.93 3.13 -8.75
N ALA A 14 -18.65 3.49 -8.62
CA ALA A 14 -17.84 3.95 -9.78
C ALA A 14 -16.67 3.03 -10.17
N ASP A 15 -16.39 1.96 -9.43
CA ASP A 15 -15.45 0.91 -9.82
C ASP A 15 -15.91 0.25 -11.12
N THR A 16 -15.02 0.15 -12.10
CA THR A 16 -15.28 -0.66 -13.29
C THR A 16 -14.97 -2.11 -12.93
N ILE A 17 -15.91 -3.04 -13.15
CA ILE A 17 -15.70 -4.48 -12.93
C ILE A 17 -15.83 -5.25 -14.25
N ASP A 18 -15.11 -6.36 -14.37
CA ASP A 18 -15.32 -7.33 -15.45
C ASP A 18 -16.47 -8.30 -15.15
N GLU A 19 -16.76 -9.22 -16.07
CA GLU A 19 -17.85 -10.19 -15.94
C GLU A 19 -17.70 -11.17 -14.76
N TRP A 20 -16.49 -11.27 -14.19
CA TRP A 20 -16.15 -12.11 -13.04
C TRP A 20 -16.16 -11.33 -11.71
N GLY A 21 -16.50 -10.04 -11.74
CA GLY A 21 -16.51 -9.17 -10.58
C GLY A 21 -15.13 -8.65 -10.17
N ARG A 22 -14.12 -8.76 -11.03
CA ARG A 22 -12.78 -8.23 -10.76
C ARG A 22 -12.73 -6.76 -11.15
N VAL A 23 -12.11 -5.93 -10.31
CA VAL A 23 -11.96 -4.49 -10.61
C VAL A 23 -10.94 -4.30 -11.74
N VAL A 24 -11.29 -3.47 -12.72
CA VAL A 24 -10.46 -3.11 -13.86
C VAL A 24 -10.28 -1.59 -13.95
N PRO A 25 -9.18 -1.10 -14.54
CA PRO A 25 -8.99 0.33 -14.74
C PRO A 25 -10.06 0.93 -15.65
N ASP A 26 -10.68 2.02 -15.20
CA ASP A 26 -11.64 2.80 -15.97
C ASP A 26 -10.99 3.34 -17.27
N PRO A 27 -11.46 2.92 -18.46
CA PRO A 27 -10.90 3.36 -19.75
C PRO A 27 -11.01 4.86 -20.00
N SER A 28 -11.95 5.55 -19.36
CA SER A 28 -12.10 7.01 -19.51
C SER A 28 -10.99 7.81 -18.81
N ARG A 29 -10.39 7.20 -17.77
CA ARG A 29 -9.17 7.67 -17.08
C ARG A 29 -7.90 7.08 -17.67
N TRP A 30 -7.96 5.82 -18.07
CA TRP A 30 -6.85 5.05 -18.63
C TRP A 30 -7.22 4.54 -20.02
N PRO A 31 -7.16 5.38 -21.08
CA PRO A 31 -7.58 4.97 -22.43
C PRO A 31 -6.88 3.70 -22.94
N SER A 32 -5.65 3.45 -22.49
CA SER A 32 -4.89 2.24 -22.82
C SER A 32 -5.45 0.96 -22.21
N ALA A 33 -6.42 1.04 -21.29
CA ALA A 33 -7.11 -0.09 -20.68
C ALA A 33 -8.29 -0.59 -21.51
N ALA A 34 -8.70 0.15 -22.54
CA ALA A 34 -9.76 -0.26 -23.45
C ALA A 34 -9.49 -1.65 -24.06
N ASP A 35 -10.55 -2.29 -24.54
CA ASP A 35 -10.48 -3.59 -25.24
C ASP A 35 -9.86 -4.72 -24.39
N GLY A 36 -10.08 -4.67 -23.07
CA GLY A 36 -9.62 -5.70 -22.13
C GLY A 36 -8.12 -5.66 -21.80
N ASN A 37 -7.40 -4.63 -22.24
CA ASN A 37 -5.95 -4.50 -21.98
C ASN A 37 -5.62 -4.25 -20.51
N GLY A 38 -6.57 -3.79 -19.70
CA GLY A 38 -6.35 -3.46 -18.29
C GLY A 38 -5.12 -2.56 -18.11
N PHE A 39 -4.20 -2.94 -17.22
CA PHE A 39 -2.95 -2.19 -17.02
C PHE A 39 -1.77 -2.64 -17.88
N THR A 40 -1.90 -3.69 -18.71
CA THR A 40 -0.78 -4.26 -19.48
C THR A 40 0.02 -3.19 -20.24
N LYS A 41 -0.67 -2.30 -20.96
CA LYS A 41 0.00 -1.28 -21.78
C LYS A 41 0.73 -0.21 -20.96
N VAL A 42 0.23 0.10 -19.77
CA VAL A 42 0.89 1.02 -18.85
C VAL A 42 2.13 0.35 -18.26
N ALA A 43 1.99 -0.89 -17.78
CA ALA A 43 3.10 -1.65 -17.22
C ALA A 43 4.22 -1.85 -18.25
N GLU A 44 3.89 -2.24 -19.49
CA GLU A 44 4.85 -2.36 -20.60
C GLU A 44 5.62 -1.06 -20.83
N SER A 45 4.92 0.08 -20.84
CA SER A 45 5.56 1.40 -21.04
C SER A 45 6.50 1.74 -19.88
N VAL A 46 6.11 1.45 -18.64
CA VAL A 46 6.94 1.66 -17.44
C VAL A 46 8.17 0.75 -17.45
N HIS A 47 8.01 -0.52 -17.82
CA HIS A 47 9.12 -1.48 -17.92
C HIS A 47 10.10 -1.11 -19.03
N GLN A 48 9.64 -0.57 -20.16
CA GLN A 48 10.50 -0.05 -21.23
C GLN A 48 11.39 1.11 -20.77
N MET A 49 10.98 1.85 -19.74
CA MET A 49 11.80 2.89 -19.09
C MET A 49 12.80 2.33 -18.07
N GLY A 50 12.83 1.01 -17.85
CA GLY A 50 13.64 0.37 -16.81
C GLY A 50 13.07 0.53 -15.39
N LEU A 51 11.80 0.91 -15.27
CA LEU A 51 11.10 1.10 -14.00
C LEU A 51 10.17 -0.08 -13.67
N LYS A 52 9.60 -0.07 -12.47
CA LYS A 52 8.60 -1.05 -11.99
C LYS A 52 7.23 -0.40 -11.86
N PHE A 53 6.17 -1.18 -12.09
CA PHE A 53 4.79 -0.68 -12.03
C PHE A 53 4.06 -1.20 -10.80
N GLY A 54 3.44 -0.31 -10.04
CA GLY A 54 2.68 -0.65 -8.83
C GLY A 54 1.25 -0.14 -8.87
N ILE A 55 0.35 -0.88 -8.21
CA ILE A 55 -1.06 -0.50 -8.04
C ILE A 55 -1.47 -0.50 -6.56
N HIS A 56 -2.46 0.32 -6.26
CA HIS A 56 -3.19 0.29 -4.99
C HIS A 56 -4.47 -0.52 -5.20
N VAL A 57 -4.77 -1.38 -4.24
CA VAL A 57 -5.96 -2.22 -4.23
C VAL A 57 -6.60 -2.15 -2.85
N MET A 58 -7.90 -2.37 -2.81
CA MET A 58 -8.67 -2.43 -1.58
C MET A 58 -8.85 -3.90 -1.18
N LYS A 59 -9.13 -4.11 0.11
CA LYS A 59 -9.47 -5.43 0.63
C LYS A 59 -10.54 -6.13 -0.22
N GLY A 60 -10.38 -7.44 -0.36
CA GLY A 60 -11.44 -8.35 -0.76
C GLY A 60 -12.16 -7.99 -2.05
N LEU A 61 -13.47 -7.75 -1.93
CA LEU A 61 -14.46 -7.71 -3.00
C LEU A 61 -15.14 -6.34 -3.06
N SER A 62 -15.33 -5.82 -4.27
CA SER A 62 -16.09 -4.58 -4.47
C SER A 62 -17.58 -4.81 -4.20
N LEU A 63 -18.22 -3.81 -3.59
CA LEU A 63 -19.66 -3.85 -3.32
C LEU A 63 -20.48 -3.94 -4.62
N GLN A 64 -19.93 -3.46 -5.74
CA GLN A 64 -20.55 -3.60 -7.06
C GLN A 64 -20.60 -5.03 -7.55
N ALA A 65 -19.50 -5.78 -7.44
CA ALA A 65 -19.47 -7.19 -7.79
C ALA A 65 -20.43 -7.99 -6.88
N TYR A 66 -20.46 -7.65 -5.59
CA TYR A 66 -21.41 -8.21 -4.63
C TYR A 66 -22.87 -7.95 -5.02
N ASN A 67 -23.22 -6.70 -5.35
CA ASN A 67 -24.58 -6.30 -5.70
C ASN A 67 -25.03 -6.88 -7.05
N ALA A 68 -24.15 -6.89 -8.04
CA ALA A 68 -24.37 -7.54 -9.34
C ALA A 68 -24.39 -9.08 -9.23
N ASN A 69 -23.96 -9.62 -8.09
CA ASN A 69 -23.85 -11.04 -7.81
C ASN A 69 -23.07 -11.81 -8.89
N THR A 70 -21.91 -11.28 -9.27
CA THR A 70 -21.09 -11.84 -10.35
C THR A 70 -20.64 -13.26 -10.05
N ILE A 71 -20.39 -14.04 -11.11
CA ILE A 71 -19.86 -15.40 -10.99
C ILE A 71 -18.36 -15.32 -10.67
N ILE A 72 -17.87 -16.23 -9.82
CA ILE A 72 -16.44 -16.31 -9.51
C ILE A 72 -15.69 -17.08 -10.60
N LEU A 73 -14.56 -16.54 -11.05
CA LEU A 73 -13.68 -17.18 -12.03
C LEU A 73 -12.77 -18.23 -11.38
N ASP A 74 -12.77 -19.46 -11.90
CA ASP A 74 -11.63 -20.36 -11.73
C ASP A 74 -10.54 -19.97 -12.73
N SER A 75 -9.60 -19.14 -12.27
CA SER A 75 -8.51 -18.61 -13.11
C SER A 75 -7.56 -19.67 -13.67
N THR A 76 -7.57 -20.89 -13.11
CA THR A 76 -6.76 -22.00 -13.62
C THR A 76 -7.41 -22.73 -14.79
N LYS A 77 -8.74 -22.68 -14.88
CA LYS A 77 -9.53 -23.34 -15.92
C LYS A 77 -10.16 -22.37 -16.93
N GLY A 78 -10.25 -21.09 -16.60
CA GLY A 78 -10.89 -20.07 -17.44
C GLY A 78 -12.42 -20.21 -17.49
N VAL A 79 -13.04 -20.82 -16.48
CA VAL A 79 -14.49 -21.05 -16.40
C VAL A 79 -15.04 -20.66 -15.03
N ALA A 80 -16.36 -20.71 -14.86
CA ALA A 80 -17.01 -20.49 -13.58
C ALA A 80 -16.47 -21.43 -12.49
N TYR A 81 -16.24 -20.91 -11.29
CA TYR A 81 -15.80 -21.70 -10.15
C TYR A 81 -16.94 -22.58 -9.64
N GLU A 82 -16.72 -23.88 -9.69
CA GLU A 82 -17.66 -24.90 -9.22
C GLU A 82 -17.03 -25.71 -8.08
N GLU A 83 -17.77 -25.79 -6.96
CA GLU A 83 -17.39 -26.60 -5.81
C GLU A 83 -18.67 -27.08 -5.12
N GLY A 84 -18.73 -28.36 -4.76
CA GLY A 84 -19.92 -28.94 -4.13
C GLY A 84 -21.15 -29.04 -5.06
N GLY A 85 -20.95 -29.07 -6.38
CA GLY A 85 -22.03 -29.24 -7.36
C GLY A 85 -22.83 -27.96 -7.66
N ARG A 86 -22.28 -26.79 -7.35
CA ARG A 86 -22.87 -25.48 -7.68
C ARG A 86 -21.82 -24.50 -8.17
N VAL A 87 -22.27 -23.50 -8.93
CA VAL A 87 -21.49 -22.31 -9.26
C VAL A 87 -21.56 -21.32 -8.10
N TRP A 88 -20.41 -20.75 -7.74
CA TRP A 88 -20.31 -19.77 -6.66
C TRP A 88 -20.33 -18.34 -7.20
N THR A 89 -20.87 -17.43 -6.39
CA THR A 89 -21.09 -16.02 -6.74
C THR A 89 -20.49 -15.08 -5.71
N ALA A 90 -20.41 -13.79 -6.06
CA ALA A 90 -19.92 -12.74 -5.19
C ALA A 90 -20.69 -12.66 -3.85
N LYS A 91 -22.01 -12.91 -3.84
CA LYS A 91 -22.80 -12.95 -2.59
C LYS A 91 -22.49 -14.13 -1.69
N ASP A 92 -21.99 -15.23 -2.24
CA ASP A 92 -21.64 -16.40 -1.44
C ASP A 92 -20.33 -16.20 -0.64
N ILE A 93 -19.48 -15.28 -1.09
CA ILE A 93 -18.12 -15.11 -0.56
C ILE A 93 -17.92 -13.79 0.19
N GLY A 94 -18.78 -12.79 -0.02
CA GLY A 94 -18.68 -11.49 0.67
C GLY A 94 -19.04 -11.58 2.15
N VAL A 95 -18.33 -10.83 2.99
CA VAL A 95 -18.59 -10.72 4.43
C VAL A 95 -19.17 -9.34 4.73
N GLU A 96 -20.50 -9.23 4.75
CA GLU A 96 -21.22 -7.95 4.85
C GLU A 96 -20.84 -7.12 6.09
N ASP A 97 -20.58 -7.77 7.23
CA ASP A 97 -20.22 -7.09 8.48
C ASP A 97 -18.73 -6.67 8.55
N ASN A 98 -17.94 -6.96 7.52
CA ASN A 98 -16.51 -6.66 7.45
C ASN A 98 -16.17 -5.82 6.21
N VAL A 99 -16.72 -4.61 6.18
CA VAL A 99 -16.43 -3.58 5.19
C VAL A 99 -15.16 -2.78 5.53
N CYS A 100 -14.55 -2.12 4.54
CA CYS A 100 -13.50 -1.14 4.84
C CYS A 100 -14.09 0.01 5.68
N LYS A 101 -13.51 0.30 6.84
CA LYS A 101 -14.08 1.26 7.81
C LYS A 101 -14.31 2.67 7.26
N TRP A 102 -13.40 3.18 6.43
CA TRP A 102 -13.49 4.54 5.87
C TRP A 102 -14.16 4.59 4.48
N MET A 103 -14.38 3.43 3.85
CA MET A 103 -15.05 3.28 2.55
C MET A 103 -16.09 2.14 2.63
N ASN A 104 -17.05 2.31 3.54
CA ASN A 104 -17.98 1.24 3.90
C ASN A 104 -18.97 0.87 2.78
N GLN A 105 -19.09 1.71 1.74
CA GLN A 105 -19.91 1.41 0.56
C GLN A 105 -19.11 0.92 -0.65
N GLY A 106 -17.77 0.83 -0.54
CA GLY A 106 -16.90 0.48 -1.67
C GLY A 106 -16.48 -0.99 -1.66
N PHE A 107 -15.91 -1.47 -0.55
CA PHE A 107 -15.26 -2.78 -0.48
C PHE A 107 -15.56 -3.52 0.81
N MET A 108 -15.63 -4.85 0.72
CA MET A 108 -15.83 -5.77 1.83
C MET A 108 -14.84 -6.93 1.81
N ALA A 109 -14.62 -7.55 2.97
CA ALA A 109 -13.79 -8.73 3.08
C ALA A 109 -14.39 -9.92 2.31
N VAL A 110 -13.51 -10.80 1.88
CA VAL A 110 -13.87 -12.09 1.27
C VAL A 110 -13.66 -13.21 2.29
N ASN A 111 -14.59 -14.14 2.36
CA ASN A 111 -14.48 -15.30 3.23
C ASN A 111 -13.45 -16.29 2.69
N THR A 112 -12.21 -16.15 3.15
CA THR A 112 -11.07 -16.99 2.79
C THR A 112 -11.11 -18.40 3.40
N SER A 113 -12.14 -18.74 4.19
CA SER A 113 -12.40 -20.13 4.60
C SER A 113 -13.08 -20.95 3.50
N LEU A 114 -13.64 -20.30 2.48
CA LEU A 114 -14.29 -20.94 1.33
C LEU A 114 -13.31 -21.09 0.16
N GLY A 115 -13.38 -22.21 -0.54
CA GLY A 115 -12.63 -22.42 -1.79
C GLY A 115 -12.95 -21.35 -2.83
N ALA A 116 -14.22 -20.96 -2.94
CA ALA A 116 -14.66 -19.88 -3.82
C ALA A 116 -14.10 -18.49 -3.45
N GLY A 117 -13.99 -18.17 -2.16
CA GLY A 117 -13.41 -16.89 -1.72
C GLY A 117 -11.92 -16.80 -2.07
N ARG A 118 -11.20 -17.91 -1.86
CA ARG A 118 -9.82 -18.08 -2.31
C ARG A 118 -9.69 -18.00 -3.84
N ALA A 119 -10.57 -18.65 -4.59
CA ALA A 119 -10.57 -18.60 -6.04
C ALA A 119 -10.75 -17.17 -6.58
N PHE A 120 -11.63 -16.38 -5.96
CA PHE A 120 -11.81 -14.98 -6.31
C PHE A 120 -10.52 -14.16 -6.12
N LEU A 121 -9.90 -14.23 -4.93
CA LEU A 121 -8.63 -13.54 -4.66
C LEU A 121 -7.52 -14.02 -5.62
N ARG A 122 -7.42 -15.33 -5.88
CA ARG A 122 -6.47 -15.86 -6.87
C ARG A 122 -6.70 -15.26 -8.26
N SER A 123 -7.95 -15.13 -8.68
CA SER A 123 -8.31 -14.55 -9.98
C SER A 123 -7.96 -13.06 -10.11
N LEU A 124 -8.04 -12.29 -9.02
CA LEU A 124 -7.61 -10.89 -8.94
C LEU A 124 -6.09 -10.77 -9.06
N TYR A 125 -5.35 -11.49 -8.21
CA TYR A 125 -3.88 -11.37 -8.20
C TYR A 125 -3.24 -11.98 -9.46
N ALA A 126 -3.85 -13.02 -10.05
CA ALA A 126 -3.44 -13.52 -11.37
C ALA A 126 -3.66 -12.47 -12.48
N GLN A 127 -4.75 -11.70 -12.43
CA GLN A 127 -4.98 -10.59 -13.36
C GLN A 127 -3.88 -9.52 -13.23
N TYR A 128 -3.49 -9.16 -12.00
CA TYR A 128 -2.42 -8.20 -11.77
C TYR A 128 -1.07 -8.70 -12.30
N ALA A 129 -0.77 -9.99 -12.09
CA ALA A 129 0.42 -10.62 -12.66
C ALA A 129 0.40 -10.63 -14.19
N GLN A 130 -0.74 -10.92 -14.81
CA GLN A 130 -0.91 -10.87 -16.28
C GLN A 130 -0.73 -9.46 -16.84
N TRP A 131 -1.13 -8.42 -16.10
CA TRP A 131 -0.86 -7.04 -16.47
C TRP A 131 0.62 -6.64 -16.31
N GLY A 132 1.44 -7.47 -15.67
CA GLY A 132 2.85 -7.14 -15.40
C GLY A 132 3.06 -6.22 -14.20
N VAL A 133 2.14 -6.21 -13.23
CA VAL A 133 2.33 -5.49 -11.96
C VAL A 133 3.52 -6.07 -11.20
N ASP A 134 4.34 -5.19 -10.60
CA ASP A 134 5.50 -5.53 -9.77
C ASP A 134 5.31 -5.23 -8.28
N PHE A 135 4.27 -4.47 -7.93
CA PHE A 135 4.03 -3.97 -6.58
C PHE A 135 2.54 -3.79 -6.33
N VAL A 136 2.03 -4.28 -5.20
CA VAL A 136 0.65 -4.08 -4.77
C VAL A 136 0.62 -3.51 -3.35
N LYS A 137 -0.01 -2.35 -3.18
CA LYS A 137 -0.41 -1.79 -1.87
C LYS A 137 -1.85 -2.19 -1.59
N ASN A 138 -2.06 -3.17 -0.71
CA ASN A 138 -3.37 -3.65 -0.28
C ASN A 138 -3.83 -2.89 0.97
N ASP A 139 -4.98 -2.25 0.86
CA ASP A 139 -5.52 -1.32 1.83
C ASP A 139 -6.78 -1.86 2.52
N CYS A 140 -7.11 -1.31 3.68
CA CYS A 140 -8.14 -1.82 4.59
C CYS A 140 -7.96 -3.30 4.97
N VAL A 141 -6.70 -3.75 5.13
CA VAL A 141 -6.39 -5.11 5.62
C VAL A 141 -5.52 -5.11 6.86
N PHE A 142 -4.95 -3.96 7.25
CA PHE A 142 -4.01 -3.87 8.37
C PHE A 142 -4.37 -2.77 9.38
N GLY A 143 -3.88 -2.90 10.61
CA GLY A 143 -4.27 -2.02 11.72
C GLY A 143 -5.71 -2.28 12.14
N ASP A 144 -6.54 -1.23 12.15
CA ASP A 144 -7.95 -1.30 12.51
C ASP A 144 -8.78 -2.26 11.64
N ASP A 145 -8.40 -2.48 10.38
CA ASP A 145 -9.08 -3.38 9.44
C ASP A 145 -8.42 -4.76 9.33
N PHE A 146 -7.70 -5.19 10.38
CA PHE A 146 -6.85 -6.40 10.36
C PHE A 146 -7.56 -7.65 9.83
N ASP A 147 -7.12 -8.13 8.66
CA ASP A 147 -7.64 -9.33 8.00
C ASP A 147 -6.51 -10.34 7.75
N MET A 148 -6.25 -11.18 8.74
CA MET A 148 -5.21 -12.21 8.65
C MET A 148 -5.49 -13.25 7.56
N GLY A 149 -6.76 -13.55 7.31
CA GLY A 149 -7.15 -14.57 6.33
C GLY A 149 -6.80 -14.12 4.91
N GLU A 150 -7.14 -12.88 4.56
CA GLU A 150 -6.76 -12.30 3.29
C GLU A 150 -5.25 -12.07 3.18
N ILE A 151 -4.60 -11.51 4.20
CA ILE A 151 -3.15 -11.26 4.18
C ILE A 151 -2.36 -12.55 3.94
N SER A 152 -2.67 -13.61 4.68
CA SER A 152 -1.96 -14.89 4.56
C SER A 152 -2.19 -15.55 3.21
N TYR A 153 -3.43 -15.57 2.73
CA TYR A 153 -3.74 -16.20 1.45
C TYR A 153 -3.12 -15.44 0.28
N VAL A 154 -3.21 -14.11 0.26
CA VAL A 154 -2.54 -13.30 -0.78
C VAL A 154 -1.03 -13.46 -0.73
N SER A 155 -0.43 -13.51 0.46
CA SER A 155 1.01 -13.77 0.62
C SER A 155 1.43 -15.11 0.00
N GLU A 156 0.67 -16.18 0.27
CA GLU A 156 0.88 -17.51 -0.32
C GLU A 156 0.83 -17.44 -1.85
N LEU A 157 -0.22 -16.82 -2.41
CA LEU A 157 -0.39 -16.64 -3.85
C LEU A 157 0.78 -15.92 -4.50
N LEU A 158 1.22 -14.80 -3.92
CA LEU A 158 2.33 -14.01 -4.44
C LEU A 158 3.66 -14.77 -4.33
N GLY A 159 3.76 -15.72 -3.39
CA GLY A 159 4.88 -16.65 -3.28
C GLY A 159 4.97 -17.66 -4.42
N GLU A 160 3.85 -17.97 -5.09
CA GLU A 160 3.78 -18.92 -6.21
C GLU A 160 4.12 -18.30 -7.57
N PHE A 161 4.08 -16.97 -7.70
CA PHE A 161 4.25 -16.30 -8.99
C PHE A 161 5.72 -16.27 -9.43
N GLU A 162 5.97 -16.62 -10.70
CA GLU A 162 7.32 -16.58 -11.29
C GLU A 162 7.88 -15.15 -11.34
N ARG A 163 7.03 -14.16 -11.63
CA ARG A 163 7.38 -12.74 -11.55
C ARG A 163 7.06 -12.23 -10.13
N PRO A 164 8.06 -11.81 -9.34
CA PRO A 164 7.80 -11.32 -7.99
C PRO A 164 6.96 -10.05 -8.00
N ILE A 165 5.91 -10.03 -7.17
CA ILE A 165 5.12 -8.84 -6.87
C ILE A 165 5.36 -8.48 -5.40
N ILE A 166 5.84 -7.28 -5.14
CA ILE A 166 6.07 -6.77 -3.79
C ILE A 166 4.73 -6.53 -3.10
N TYR A 167 4.59 -7.07 -1.89
CA TYR A 167 3.34 -6.97 -1.12
C TYR A 167 3.45 -5.94 0.02
N SER A 168 2.65 -4.88 -0.09
CA SER A 168 2.58 -3.77 0.87
C SER A 168 1.22 -3.69 1.54
N LEU A 169 1.19 -3.54 2.87
CA LEU A 169 -0.05 -3.44 3.64
C LEU A 169 -0.36 -2.03 4.15
N SER A 170 -1.65 -1.71 4.21
CA SER A 170 -2.22 -0.42 4.60
C SER A 170 -3.59 -0.63 5.30
N PRO A 171 -4.11 0.32 6.12
CA PRO A 171 -3.55 1.63 6.44
C PRO A 171 -2.76 1.75 7.72
N GLY A 172 -2.61 0.71 8.54
CA GLY A 172 -1.74 0.79 9.73
C GLY A 172 -2.28 1.65 10.88
N ALA A 173 -3.50 2.19 10.76
CA ALA A 173 -4.18 2.87 11.86
C ALA A 173 -4.28 1.92 13.08
N ASN A 174 -3.82 2.38 14.25
CA ASN A 174 -3.70 1.57 15.48
C ASN A 174 -2.88 0.26 15.32
N ALA A 175 -2.01 0.17 14.29
CA ALA A 175 -1.05 -0.92 14.20
C ALA A 175 -0.10 -0.90 15.40
N ASN A 176 0.28 -2.09 15.86
CA ASN A 176 1.21 -2.26 16.97
C ASN A 176 2.15 -3.44 16.71
N LEU A 177 3.14 -3.61 17.59
CA LEU A 177 4.13 -4.68 17.46
C LEU A 177 3.52 -6.09 17.47
N GLU A 178 2.39 -6.32 18.15
CA GLU A 178 1.74 -7.63 18.16
C GLU A 178 1.16 -7.96 16.79
N LEU A 179 0.47 -7.02 16.15
CA LEU A 179 -0.04 -7.19 14.79
C LEU A 179 1.11 -7.33 13.79
N ALA A 180 2.13 -6.49 13.88
CA ALA A 180 3.28 -6.54 12.97
C ALA A 180 4.02 -7.88 13.04
N LYS A 181 4.22 -8.46 14.23
CA LYS A 181 4.83 -9.79 14.40
C LYS A 181 4.03 -10.92 13.75
N LYS A 182 2.71 -10.77 13.58
CA LYS A 182 1.88 -11.77 12.89
C LYS A 182 2.06 -11.76 11.38
N ILE A 183 2.43 -10.61 10.80
CA ILE A 183 2.41 -10.41 9.34
C ILE A 183 3.78 -10.17 8.72
N ASN A 184 4.83 -9.86 9.51
CA ASN A 184 6.14 -9.51 8.95
C ASN A 184 6.72 -10.61 8.04
N GLY A 185 6.53 -11.88 8.40
CA GLY A 185 6.95 -13.03 7.60
C GLY A 185 6.19 -13.21 6.29
N LEU A 186 5.05 -12.52 6.12
CA LEU A 186 4.11 -12.70 5.01
C LEU A 186 4.18 -11.58 3.98
N VAL A 187 4.85 -10.46 4.28
CA VAL A 187 4.79 -9.27 3.43
C VAL A 187 6.16 -8.62 3.28
N ASN A 188 6.28 -7.74 2.29
CA ASN A 188 7.53 -6.99 2.05
C ASN A 188 7.55 -5.65 2.77
N MET A 189 6.40 -5.05 3.03
CA MET A 189 6.28 -3.88 3.90
C MET A 189 4.87 -3.74 4.45
N TYR A 190 4.72 -2.99 5.53
CA TYR A 190 3.44 -2.78 6.19
C TYR A 190 3.44 -1.44 6.93
N ARG A 191 2.38 -0.65 6.76
CA ARG A 191 2.29 0.66 7.38
C ARG A 191 2.17 0.56 8.90
N VAL A 192 2.94 1.35 9.65
CA VAL A 192 2.98 1.29 11.12
C VAL A 192 2.30 2.46 11.84
N THR A 193 1.72 3.39 11.08
CA THR A 193 0.93 4.53 11.56
C THR A 193 -0.36 4.65 10.76
N ALA A 194 -1.20 5.66 11.04
CA ALA A 194 -2.20 6.12 10.07
C ALA A 194 -1.55 6.92 8.93
N ASP A 195 -2.37 7.51 8.05
CA ASP A 195 -1.94 8.36 6.94
C ASP A 195 -1.02 9.52 7.38
N ASP A 196 0.20 9.53 6.84
CA ASP A 196 1.16 10.63 7.01
C ASP A 196 0.82 11.78 6.06
N TRP A 197 0.84 12.99 6.61
CA TRP A 197 0.62 14.22 5.88
C TRP A 197 1.61 15.27 6.38
N ASP A 198 1.69 16.38 5.66
CA ASP A 198 2.66 17.45 5.89
C ASP A 198 2.27 18.37 7.05
N GLN A 199 2.02 17.76 8.21
CA GLN A 199 1.82 18.40 9.49
C GLN A 199 2.87 17.89 10.48
N TRP A 200 3.46 18.80 11.25
CA TRP A 200 4.53 18.43 12.19
C TRP A 200 4.14 17.31 13.17
N GLU A 201 2.90 17.33 13.68
CA GLU A 201 2.46 16.30 14.62
C GLU A 201 2.40 14.89 13.99
N HIS A 202 2.21 14.77 12.68
CA HIS A 202 2.30 13.49 11.98
C HIS A 202 3.76 13.03 11.94
N VAL A 203 4.68 13.88 11.47
CA VAL A 203 6.13 13.59 11.43
C VAL A 203 6.67 13.20 12.81
N LYS A 204 6.28 13.94 13.85
CA LYS A 204 6.69 13.73 15.24
C LYS A 204 6.23 12.37 15.79
N ALA A 205 5.03 11.91 15.43
CA ALA A 205 4.51 10.64 15.92
C ALA A 205 5.36 9.42 15.46
N HIS A 206 6.05 9.54 14.32
CA HIS A 206 6.91 8.45 13.80
C HIS A 206 8.17 8.20 14.63
N PHE A 207 8.62 9.14 15.46
CA PHE A 207 9.81 8.94 16.29
C PHE A 207 9.65 7.79 17.29
N ASP A 208 8.56 7.81 18.07
CA ASP A 208 8.29 6.75 19.04
C ASP A 208 8.03 5.40 18.35
N VAL A 209 7.27 5.42 17.25
CA VAL A 209 6.96 4.20 16.49
C VAL A 209 8.23 3.60 15.89
N SER A 210 9.08 4.39 15.22
CA SER A 210 10.33 3.89 14.65
C SER A 210 11.29 3.35 15.71
N ARG A 211 11.39 4.01 16.88
CA ARG A 211 12.15 3.50 18.03
C ARG A 211 11.64 2.11 18.45
N ASP A 212 10.34 1.97 18.65
CA ASP A 212 9.76 0.73 19.17
C ASP A 212 9.92 -0.43 18.18
N PHE A 213 9.78 -0.17 16.88
CA PHE A 213 10.01 -1.15 15.83
C PHE A 213 11.49 -1.53 15.66
N ALA A 214 12.41 -0.56 15.82
CA ALA A 214 13.84 -0.82 15.87
C ALA A 214 14.22 -1.71 17.06
N ALA A 215 13.75 -1.35 18.26
CA ALA A 215 14.02 -2.10 19.50
C ALA A 215 13.47 -3.54 19.45
N ALA A 216 12.38 -3.74 18.70
CA ALA A 216 11.80 -5.06 18.46
C ALA A 216 12.49 -5.87 17.33
N ASN A 217 13.59 -5.37 16.74
CA ASN A 217 14.30 -5.97 15.60
C ASN A 217 13.39 -6.23 14.38
N MET A 218 12.43 -5.33 14.14
CA MET A 218 11.48 -5.47 13.03
C MET A 218 12.00 -4.86 11.72
N ILE A 219 13.01 -4.00 11.78
CA ILE A 219 13.57 -3.33 10.60
C ILE A 219 14.20 -4.34 9.66
N GLY A 220 13.59 -4.49 8.49
CA GLY A 220 14.05 -5.40 7.47
C GLY A 220 14.09 -6.83 7.98
N ALA A 221 13.09 -7.33 8.71
CA ALA A 221 13.01 -8.73 9.16
C ALA A 221 12.85 -9.71 7.97
N THR A 222 12.89 -11.02 8.19
CA THR A 222 12.55 -11.98 7.12
C THR A 222 11.08 -11.82 6.71
N GLY A 223 10.82 -11.68 5.42
CA GLY A 223 9.48 -11.50 4.85
C GLY A 223 9.26 -12.33 3.60
N LEU A 224 8.17 -12.06 2.88
CA LEU A 224 7.81 -12.77 1.65
C LEU A 224 8.93 -12.69 0.61
N ASN A 225 9.50 -13.84 0.25
CA ASN A 225 10.57 -13.97 -0.74
C ASN A 225 11.76 -13.02 -0.52
N GLY A 226 12.03 -12.62 0.73
CA GLY A 226 13.08 -11.64 1.03
C GLY A 226 12.98 -11.03 2.42
N ARG A 227 12.89 -9.70 2.48
CA ARG A 227 12.81 -8.91 3.72
C ARG A 227 11.49 -8.16 3.84
N SER A 228 11.15 -7.79 5.07
CA SER A 228 9.94 -7.06 5.45
C SER A 228 10.29 -5.76 6.17
N TRP A 229 9.72 -4.65 5.74
CA TRP A 229 10.07 -3.31 6.23
C TRP A 229 8.87 -2.62 6.90
N PRO A 230 9.03 -2.12 8.15
CA PRO A 230 8.08 -1.18 8.73
C PRO A 230 7.99 0.06 7.82
N ASP A 231 6.78 0.40 7.39
CA ASP A 231 6.51 1.52 6.48
C ASP A 231 5.98 2.73 7.26
N LEU A 232 6.76 3.81 7.30
CA LEU A 232 6.37 5.09 7.90
C LEU A 232 5.46 5.92 6.97
N ASP A 233 5.01 5.34 5.85
CA ASP A 233 4.16 5.95 4.83
C ASP A 233 4.92 6.85 3.84
N MET A 234 4.18 7.33 2.84
CA MET A 234 4.69 8.17 1.77
C MET A 234 5.18 9.53 2.27
N LEU A 235 6.17 10.11 1.59
CA LEU A 235 6.71 11.43 1.88
C LEU A 235 5.83 12.54 1.25
N PRO A 236 5.13 13.37 2.03
CA PRO A 236 4.27 14.44 1.53
C PRO A 236 5.11 15.69 1.23
N LEU A 237 6.01 15.58 0.25
CA LEU A 237 6.98 16.63 -0.11
C LEU A 237 6.66 17.26 -1.48
N GLY A 238 7.14 18.48 -1.70
CA GLY A 238 6.97 19.21 -2.96
C GLY A 238 5.53 19.66 -3.21
N TRP A 239 5.07 19.53 -4.46
CA TRP A 239 3.74 19.99 -4.87
C TRP A 239 2.67 18.90 -4.66
N LEU A 240 1.73 19.16 -3.75
CA LEU A 240 0.72 18.23 -3.26
C LEU A 240 -0.69 18.63 -3.69
N SER A 241 -1.60 17.64 -3.64
CA SER A 241 -3.04 17.85 -3.78
C SER A 241 -3.72 17.52 -2.45
N ASN A 242 -4.83 18.21 -2.14
CA ASN A 242 -5.68 17.79 -1.03
C ASN A 242 -6.22 16.37 -1.27
N ALA A 243 -6.11 15.48 -0.27
CA ALA A 243 -6.64 14.12 -0.29
C ALA A 243 -8.14 14.08 -0.61
N ASP A 244 -8.89 15.05 -0.09
CA ASP A 244 -10.34 15.14 -0.23
C ASP A 244 -10.79 15.81 -1.54
N SER A 245 -9.89 15.93 -2.53
CA SER A 245 -10.22 16.57 -3.79
C SER A 245 -9.75 15.84 -5.05
N ASN A 246 -10.62 15.91 -6.05
CA ASN A 246 -10.40 15.35 -7.37
C ASN A 246 -9.56 16.26 -8.31
N GLU A 247 -9.53 17.59 -8.06
CA GLU A 247 -8.83 18.57 -8.92
C GLU A 247 -7.96 19.59 -8.15
N GLY A 248 -8.12 19.74 -6.83
CA GLY A 248 -7.39 20.75 -6.03
C GLY A 248 -8.13 21.18 -4.76
N PRO A 249 -7.55 21.96 -3.85
CA PRO A 249 -6.42 22.82 -4.09
C PRO A 249 -5.12 22.03 -4.19
N HIS A 250 -4.28 22.49 -5.10
CA HIS A 250 -2.88 22.09 -5.13
C HIS A 250 -2.04 23.12 -4.41
N ARG A 251 -1.04 22.67 -3.65
CA ARG A 251 -0.22 23.55 -2.82
C ARG A 251 1.18 22.97 -2.63
N GLN A 252 2.10 23.80 -2.18
CA GLN A 252 3.38 23.29 -1.66
C GLN A 252 3.15 22.54 -0.34
N CYS A 253 4.07 21.64 -0.03
CA CYS A 253 4.25 21.06 1.30
C CYS A 253 4.27 22.15 2.37
N ASN A 254 3.52 21.93 3.45
CA ASN A 254 3.38 22.83 4.59
C ASN A 254 4.51 22.65 5.62
N LEU A 255 5.27 21.55 5.54
CA LEU A 255 6.45 21.36 6.37
C LEU A 255 7.53 22.39 5.99
N THR A 256 8.12 23.00 7.01
CA THR A 256 9.33 23.80 6.86
C THR A 256 10.48 22.93 6.34
N ILE A 257 11.52 23.57 5.80
CA ILE A 257 12.69 22.87 5.27
C ILE A 257 13.36 21.98 6.33
N ASP A 258 13.38 22.42 7.59
CA ASP A 258 13.98 21.65 8.68
C ASP A 258 13.13 20.44 9.06
N GLU A 259 11.80 20.56 9.00
CA GLU A 259 10.89 19.43 9.20
C GLU A 259 10.98 18.43 8.04
N GLN A 260 11.09 18.87 6.79
CA GLN A 260 11.31 17.99 5.63
C GLN A 260 12.63 17.21 5.75
N LYS A 261 13.72 17.90 6.13
CA LYS A 261 15.01 17.25 6.40
C LYS A 261 14.92 16.26 7.56
N THR A 262 14.20 16.62 8.61
CA THR A 262 13.96 15.76 9.77
C THR A 262 13.22 14.48 9.34
N GLN A 263 12.15 14.62 8.56
CA GLN A 263 11.38 13.49 8.04
C GLN A 263 12.25 12.56 7.18
N MET A 264 12.94 13.09 6.17
CA MET A 264 13.79 12.27 5.29
C MET A 264 14.92 11.57 6.06
N THR A 265 15.49 12.25 7.06
CA THR A 265 16.52 11.66 7.93
C THR A 265 15.93 10.49 8.72
N LEU A 266 14.77 10.68 9.38
CA LEU A 266 14.11 9.63 10.13
C LEU A 266 13.76 8.43 9.25
N TRP A 267 13.16 8.64 8.07
CA TRP A 267 12.82 7.56 7.12
C TRP A 267 14.06 6.78 6.68
N SER A 268 15.16 7.48 6.43
CA SER A 268 16.42 6.85 6.04
C SER A 268 16.96 5.98 7.17
N MET A 269 16.97 6.48 8.40
CA MET A 269 17.50 5.77 9.56
C MET A 269 16.59 4.64 10.05
N ALA A 270 15.27 4.77 9.91
CA ALA A 270 14.33 3.68 10.17
C ALA A 270 14.36 2.61 9.05
N LYS A 271 15.10 2.86 7.96
CA LYS A 271 15.06 2.09 6.71
C LYS A 271 13.62 1.90 6.20
N SER A 272 12.80 2.94 6.39
CA SER A 272 11.44 2.98 5.85
C SER A 272 11.52 3.00 4.33
N PRO A 273 10.55 2.40 3.63
CA PRO A 273 10.37 2.63 2.21
C PRO A 273 10.26 4.13 1.90
N ILE A 274 10.91 4.57 0.82
CA ILE A 274 10.90 5.96 0.38
C ILE A 274 9.98 6.07 -0.83
N MET A 275 8.72 6.45 -0.58
CA MET A 275 7.70 6.67 -1.61
C MET A 275 7.36 8.15 -1.69
N PHE A 276 7.72 8.82 -2.78
CA PHE A 276 7.46 10.26 -2.95
C PHE A 276 5.99 10.53 -3.33
N GLY A 277 5.29 11.36 -2.55
CA GLY A 277 3.87 11.67 -2.76
C GLY A 277 3.57 12.89 -3.63
N GLY A 278 4.57 13.71 -3.95
CA GLY A 278 4.40 14.95 -4.71
C GLY A 278 4.36 14.78 -6.23
N ASP A 279 3.98 15.84 -6.94
CA ASP A 279 4.07 15.90 -8.40
C ASP A 279 5.52 16.07 -8.86
N MET A 280 6.11 14.96 -9.34
CA MET A 280 7.49 14.92 -9.84
C MET A 280 7.78 15.92 -10.97
N ARG A 281 6.76 16.37 -11.72
CA ARG A 281 6.92 17.34 -12.82
C ARG A 281 7.13 18.77 -12.31
N ARG A 282 6.90 19.00 -11.03
CA ARG A 282 7.01 20.29 -10.34
C ARG A 282 8.04 20.27 -9.21
N LEU A 283 9.02 19.38 -9.28
CA LEU A 283 10.12 19.31 -8.33
C LEU A 283 10.98 20.57 -8.37
N ASP A 284 11.18 21.18 -7.20
CA ASP A 284 12.21 22.19 -7.01
C ASP A 284 13.56 21.55 -6.64
N SER A 285 14.63 22.35 -6.69
CA SER A 285 16.00 21.89 -6.44
C SER A 285 16.24 21.43 -5.00
N MET A 286 15.50 21.98 -4.02
CA MET A 286 15.66 21.63 -2.62
C MET A 286 15.04 20.25 -2.36
N THR A 287 13.80 20.03 -2.79
CA THR A 287 13.13 18.73 -2.65
C THR A 287 13.87 17.67 -3.46
N TYR A 288 14.31 17.98 -4.68
CA TYR A 288 15.15 17.06 -5.46
C TYR A 288 16.43 16.67 -4.69
N GLY A 289 17.18 17.66 -4.19
CA GLY A 289 18.40 17.40 -3.42
C GLY A 289 18.18 16.59 -2.14
N LEU A 290 16.99 16.69 -1.53
CA LEU A 290 16.62 15.91 -0.35
C LEU A 290 16.37 14.43 -0.70
N ILE A 291 15.55 14.17 -1.71
CA ILE A 291 15.18 12.80 -2.11
C ILE A 291 16.27 12.07 -2.90
N THR A 292 17.25 12.80 -3.44
CA THR A 292 18.43 12.23 -4.12
C THR A 292 19.72 12.37 -3.31
N ASN A 293 19.65 12.67 -2.01
CA ASN A 293 20.85 12.80 -1.19
C ASN A 293 21.55 11.44 -1.06
N PRO A 294 22.78 11.28 -1.59
CA PRO A 294 23.44 9.97 -1.64
C PRO A 294 23.71 9.39 -0.25
N VAL A 295 23.98 10.23 0.75
CA VAL A 295 24.25 9.79 2.13
C VAL A 295 22.99 9.22 2.78
N LEU A 296 21.85 9.91 2.61
CA LEU A 296 20.57 9.45 3.15
C LEU A 296 20.13 8.13 2.49
N LEU A 297 20.30 8.03 1.17
CA LEU A 297 20.00 6.81 0.42
C LEU A 297 20.93 5.65 0.78
N GLU A 298 22.21 5.94 1.04
CA GLU A 298 23.18 4.94 1.50
C GLU A 298 22.81 4.40 2.89
N ILE A 299 22.43 5.28 3.82
CA ILE A 299 21.89 4.87 5.12
C ILE A 299 20.66 3.98 4.92
N ASN A 300 19.64 4.48 4.20
CA ASN A 300 18.39 3.74 3.96
C ASN A 300 18.64 2.34 3.37
N SER A 301 19.54 2.24 2.39
CA SER A 301 19.79 0.99 1.67
C SER A 301 20.70 0.03 2.44
N PHE A 302 21.79 0.52 3.02
CA PHE A 302 22.91 -0.33 3.46
C PHE A 302 23.21 -0.31 4.95
N SER A 303 22.64 0.61 5.74
CA SER A 303 22.83 0.58 7.19
C SER A 303 22.26 -0.70 7.81
N SER A 304 22.76 -1.05 8.99
CA SER A 304 22.26 -2.17 9.79
C SER A 304 22.32 -1.81 11.27
N ASN A 305 21.55 -2.54 12.09
CA ASN A 305 21.43 -2.28 13.53
C ASN A 305 21.03 -0.83 13.83
N ASN A 306 20.11 -0.27 13.06
CA ASN A 306 19.57 1.07 13.31
C ASN A 306 18.77 1.05 14.61
N HIS A 307 19.10 1.94 15.55
CA HIS A 307 18.38 2.04 16.83
C HIS A 307 18.50 3.45 17.42
N GLU A 308 17.53 3.80 18.26
CA GLU A 308 17.65 4.99 19.10
C GLU A 308 18.86 4.83 20.03
N CYS A 309 19.84 5.73 19.90
CA CYS A 309 20.98 5.73 20.81
C CYS A 309 20.57 6.36 22.13
N SER A 310 20.76 5.61 23.23
CA SER A 310 20.59 6.10 24.59
C SER A 310 21.74 7.01 25.07
N CYS A 311 22.47 7.67 24.16
CA CYS A 311 23.75 8.31 24.49
C CYS A 311 23.61 9.73 25.09
N LEU A 312 23.94 9.78 26.38
CA LEU A 312 24.65 10.85 27.12
C LEU A 312 23.88 12.13 27.48
N LEU A 313 22.96 12.01 28.43
CA LEU A 313 22.75 13.08 29.43
C LEU A 313 23.94 13.12 30.40
N SER A 314 25.13 13.49 29.92
CA SER A 314 26.18 13.98 30.81
C SER A 314 26.63 15.36 30.34
N VAL A 315 26.04 16.36 30.97
CA VAL A 315 26.58 17.71 31.22
C VAL A 315 27.09 18.45 29.97
N ASP A 316 26.17 19.07 29.23
CA ASP A 316 26.29 20.49 28.87
C ASP A 316 24.96 21.02 28.31
N HIS A 317 24.62 22.26 28.65
CA HIS A 317 23.31 22.92 28.44
C HIS A 317 22.87 23.12 26.96
N ARG A 318 22.75 22.06 26.18
CA ARG A 318 22.11 22.09 24.85
C ARG A 318 20.84 21.23 24.83
N PRO A 319 19.78 21.66 24.11
CA PRO A 319 18.53 20.92 24.05
C PRO A 319 18.76 19.53 23.45
N PRO A 320 18.00 18.51 23.88
CA PRO A 320 18.19 17.13 23.46
C PRO A 320 17.96 17.00 21.95
N VAL A 321 18.96 16.49 21.24
CA VAL A 321 18.84 16.02 19.86
C VAL A 321 18.85 14.49 19.95
N ALA A 322 17.73 13.86 19.61
CA ALA A 322 17.69 12.41 19.43
C ALA A 322 18.58 12.08 18.22
N LEU A 323 19.76 11.54 18.48
CA LEU A 323 20.62 10.98 17.45
C LEU A 323 20.27 9.49 17.35
N ILE A 324 19.67 9.11 16.22
CA ILE A 324 19.59 7.71 15.83
C ILE A 324 21.00 7.34 15.32
N LYS A 325 21.41 6.07 15.43
CA LYS A 325 22.67 5.58 14.87
C LYS A 325 22.41 4.34 14.03
#